data_AF-A0A172Y5F1-F1
#
_entry.id   AF-A0A172Y5F1-F1
#
_cell.length_a   1.000
_cell.length_b   1.000
_cell.length_c   1.000
_cell.angle_alpha   90.00
_cell.angle_beta   90.00
_cell.angle_gamma   90.00
#
_symmetry.space_group_name_H-M   'P 1'
#
loop_
_entity.id
_entity.type
_entity.pdbx_description
1 polymer ?
#
loop_
_entity_poly.entity_id
_entity_poly.type
_entity_poly.pdbx_seq_one_letter_code
_entity_poly.pdbx_strand_id
1 'polypeptide(L)'
;MHRLFAAITLASALIALPSLAQDATPQRYAVELQFIEAGKDVVQATTFVAVGGSAKVTLIGDQDQFEFNASLDAQQGDGADDLLISEINLVRNGEEIASPRLMMRRTGTARYEVGAEGAEVVRVTIKPAP
;
A
#
# COMPACT_ATOMS: atom_id res chain seq x y z
N MET A 1 -40.86 -64.76 6.05
CA MET A 1 -40.11 -64.58 4.79
C MET A 1 -40.03 -63.08 4.53
N HIS A 2 -38.96 -62.41 4.96
CA HIS A 2 -37.93 -61.81 4.08
C HIS A 2 -38.58 -60.91 2.99
N ARG A 3 -38.31 -59.59 2.88
CA ARG A 3 -36.99 -59.02 2.55
C ARG A 3 -36.95 -57.48 2.67
N LEU A 4 -35.81 -57.01 3.22
CA LEU A 4 -35.02 -55.81 2.90
C LEU A 4 -35.70 -54.42 2.85
N PHE A 5 -35.47 -53.63 3.91
CA PHE A 5 -35.29 -52.19 3.76
C PHE A 5 -33.83 -51.92 3.35
N ALA A 6 -33.63 -51.46 2.12
CA ALA A 6 -32.34 -51.00 1.64
C ALA A 6 -32.03 -49.64 2.30
N ALA A 7 -31.20 -49.63 3.33
CA ALA A 7 -30.60 -48.41 3.82
C ALA A 7 -29.51 -48.00 2.82
N ILE A 8 -29.78 -46.97 2.02
CA ILE A 8 -28.75 -46.30 1.22
C ILE A 8 -27.91 -45.49 2.20
N THR A 9 -26.82 -46.06 2.67
CA THR A 9 -25.77 -45.31 3.36
C THR A 9 -25.03 -44.48 2.29
N LEU A 10 -25.37 -43.18 2.19
CA LEU A 10 -24.49 -42.22 1.54
C LEU A 10 -23.21 -42.13 2.39
N ALA A 11 -22.20 -42.93 2.05
CA ALA A 11 -20.85 -42.69 2.50
C ALA A 11 -20.34 -41.45 1.78
N SER A 12 -20.51 -40.28 2.42
CA SER A 12 -19.82 -39.06 2.01
C SER A 12 -18.33 -39.25 2.29
N ALA A 13 -17.61 -39.78 1.32
CA ALA A 13 -16.16 -39.68 1.30
C ALA A 13 -15.82 -38.19 1.24
N LEU A 14 -15.51 -37.59 2.39
CA LEU A 14 -14.82 -36.32 2.46
C LEU A 14 -13.45 -36.55 1.80
N ILE A 15 -13.38 -36.29 0.51
CA ILE A 15 -12.10 -36.06 -0.15
C ILE A 15 -11.61 -34.77 0.48
N ALA A 16 -10.65 -34.89 1.39
CA ALA A 16 -9.85 -33.77 1.85
C ALA A 16 -9.18 -33.17 0.61
N LEU A 17 -9.80 -32.14 0.05
CA LEU A 17 -9.15 -31.27 -0.92
C LEU A 17 -7.89 -30.75 -0.23
N PRO A 18 -6.70 -30.86 -0.84
CA PRO A 18 -5.59 -30.04 -0.38
C PRO A 18 -6.10 -28.60 -0.46
N SER A 19 -6.02 -27.88 0.66
CA SER A 19 -6.22 -26.44 0.70
C SER A 19 -5.13 -25.79 -0.15
N LEU A 20 -5.33 -25.81 -1.48
CA LEU A 20 -4.47 -25.11 -2.43
C LEU A 20 -4.66 -23.63 -2.14
N ALA A 21 -3.61 -23.07 -1.54
CA ALA A 21 -3.32 -21.65 -1.42
C ALA A 21 -4.56 -20.78 -1.15
N GLN A 22 -4.77 -20.43 0.13
CA GLN A 22 -5.24 -19.08 0.39
C GLN A 22 -4.32 -18.14 -0.40
N ASP A 23 -4.83 -17.53 -1.47
CA ASP A 23 -4.23 -16.36 -2.08
C ASP A 23 -3.98 -15.39 -0.92
N ALA A 24 -2.74 -15.36 -0.43
CA ALA A 24 -2.34 -14.39 0.56
C ALA A 24 -2.60 -13.05 -0.10
N THR A 25 -3.61 -12.34 0.39
CA THR A 25 -3.96 -11.02 -0.15
C THR A 25 -2.67 -10.21 -0.15
N PRO A 26 -2.25 -9.63 -1.29
CA PRO A 26 -0.98 -8.93 -1.37
C PRO A 26 -0.90 -7.92 -0.23
N GLN A 27 0.15 -7.97 0.57
CA GLN A 27 0.30 -7.02 1.68
C GLN A 27 0.32 -5.60 1.11
N ARG A 28 -0.64 -4.77 1.53
CA ARG A 28 -0.78 -3.39 1.08
C ARG A 28 -0.24 -2.42 2.11
N TYR A 29 0.19 -1.27 1.63
CA TYR A 29 0.70 -0.18 2.43
C TYR A 29 -0.10 1.06 2.10
N ALA A 30 -0.56 1.74 3.15
CA ALA A 30 -1.19 3.05 3.03
C ALA A 30 -0.09 4.08 2.77
N VAL A 31 -0.31 4.91 1.76
CA VAL A 31 0.53 6.05 1.43
C VAL A 31 -0.31 7.30 1.63
N GLU A 32 0.05 8.07 2.65
CA GLU A 32 -0.64 9.26 3.09
C GLU A 32 0.15 10.48 2.63
N LEU A 33 -0.51 11.34 1.88
CA LEU A 33 0.02 12.62 1.40
C LEU A 33 -0.73 13.74 2.14
N GLN A 34 0.04 14.63 2.76
CA GLN A 34 -0.47 15.81 3.46
C GLN A 34 0.23 17.05 2.93
N PHE A 35 -0.56 18.06 2.60
CA PHE A 35 -0.08 19.42 2.32
C PHE A 35 -0.45 20.29 3.51
N ILE A 36 0.55 20.95 4.07
CA ILE A 36 0.45 21.77 5.26
C ILE A 36 0.83 23.18 4.86
N GLU A 37 -0.08 24.14 5.01
CA GLU A 37 0.19 25.55 4.75
C GLU A 37 0.02 26.34 6.04
N ALA A 38 1.04 27.15 6.39
CA ALA A 38 1.04 27.94 7.62
C ALA A 38 0.69 27.10 8.87
N GLY A 39 1.17 25.86 8.90
CA GLY A 39 0.95 24.90 9.99
C GLY A 39 -0.43 24.23 10.04
N LYS A 40 -1.27 24.38 9.01
CA LYS A 40 -2.59 23.73 8.90
C LYS A 40 -2.61 22.73 7.77
N ASP A 41 -3.18 21.54 8.01
CA ASP A 41 -3.46 20.57 6.96
C ASP A 41 -4.51 21.17 6.00
N VAL A 42 -4.13 21.45 4.76
CA VAL A 42 -5.02 21.99 3.72
C VAL A 42 -5.52 20.91 2.77
N VAL A 43 -4.70 19.89 2.50
CA VAL A 43 -5.07 18.75 1.66
C VAL A 43 -4.52 17.47 2.29
N GLN A 44 -5.37 16.45 2.37
CA GLN A 44 -4.98 15.11 2.77
C GLN A 44 -5.53 14.09 1.77
N ALA A 45 -4.64 13.22 1.28
CA ALA A 45 -5.00 12.12 0.42
C ALA A 45 -4.39 10.82 0.94
N THR A 46 -5.08 9.71 0.69
CA THR A 46 -4.58 8.38 1.02
C THR A 46 -4.77 7.47 -0.18
N THR A 47 -3.70 6.78 -0.55
CA THR A 47 -3.74 5.71 -1.54
C THR A 47 -3.10 4.46 -0.97
N PHE A 48 -3.17 3.36 -1.70
CA PHE A 48 -2.64 2.08 -1.27
C PHE A 48 -1.77 1.46 -2.35
N VAL A 49 -0.57 1.05 -1.98
CA VAL A 49 0.39 0.38 -2.85
C VAL A 49 0.65 -1.04 -2.34
N ALA A 50 0.75 -2.01 -3.23
CA ALA A 50 1.18 -3.37 -2.90
C ALA A 50 2.69 -3.51 -3.14
N VAL A 51 3.34 -4.46 -2.46
CA VAL A 51 4.76 -4.77 -2.72
C VAL A 51 4.92 -5.27 -4.16
N GLY A 52 5.90 -4.74 -4.89
CA GLY A 52 6.11 -4.94 -6.33
C GLY A 52 5.16 -4.13 -7.22
N GLY A 53 4.43 -3.16 -6.64
CA GLY A 53 3.41 -2.37 -7.33
C GLY A 53 3.68 -0.87 -7.27
N SER A 54 2.81 -0.12 -7.94
CA SER A 54 2.79 1.33 -7.90
C SER A 54 1.39 1.88 -7.65
N ALA A 55 1.33 3.09 -7.12
CA ALA A 55 0.12 3.86 -6.91
C ALA A 55 0.33 5.27 -7.45
N LYS A 56 -0.72 5.81 -8.08
CA LYS A 56 -0.78 7.19 -8.56
C LYS A 56 -1.98 7.90 -7.95
N VAL A 57 -1.78 9.15 -7.54
CA VAL A 57 -2.83 10.06 -7.11
C VAL A 57 -2.65 11.37 -7.87
N THR A 58 -3.75 11.89 -8.42
CA THR A 58 -3.79 13.24 -8.99
C THR A 58 -4.78 14.06 -8.20
N LEU A 59 -4.33 15.19 -7.67
CA LEU A 59 -5.14 16.16 -6.95
C LEU A 59 -5.21 17.42 -7.80
N ILE A 60 -6.44 17.87 -8.08
CA ILE A 60 -6.68 19.06 -8.89
C ILE A 60 -7.38 20.07 -7.99
N GLY A 61 -6.71 21.19 -7.74
CA GLY A 61 -7.27 22.36 -7.09
C GLY A 61 -7.59 23.48 -8.09
N ASP A 62 -7.92 24.66 -7.58
CA ASP A 62 -8.31 25.81 -8.40
C ASP A 62 -7.14 26.39 -9.22
N GLN A 63 -5.92 26.33 -8.67
CA GLN A 63 -4.71 26.92 -9.28
C GLN A 63 -3.59 25.90 -9.51
N ASP A 64 -3.71 24.70 -8.93
CA ASP A 64 -2.64 23.71 -8.89
C ASP A 64 -3.13 22.31 -9.22
N GLN A 65 -2.29 21.56 -9.95
CA GLN A 65 -2.40 20.12 -10.12
C GLN A 65 -1.19 19.45 -9.47
N PHE A 66 -1.45 18.58 -8.49
CA PHE A 66 -0.44 17.74 -7.89
C PHE A 66 -0.55 16.32 -8.42
N GLU A 67 0.57 15.76 -8.84
CA GLU A 67 0.68 14.35 -9.17
C GLU A 67 1.65 13.68 -8.21
N PHE A 68 1.15 12.65 -7.54
CA PHE A 68 1.90 11.81 -6.65
C PHE A 68 2.00 10.42 -7.24
N ASN A 69 3.22 9.92 -7.39
CA ASN A 69 3.48 8.55 -7.80
C ASN A 69 4.33 7.89 -6.72
N ALA A 70 3.98 6.67 -6.32
CA ALA A 70 4.78 5.85 -5.43
C ALA A 70 4.92 4.45 -5.99
N SER A 71 6.13 3.91 -6.00
CA SER A 71 6.38 2.48 -6.09
C SER A 71 6.77 1.93 -4.72
N LEU A 72 6.62 0.63 -4.55
CA LEU A 72 7.06 -0.07 -3.36
C LEU A 72 7.63 -1.43 -3.75
N ASP A 73 8.90 -1.65 -3.45
CA ASP A 73 9.61 -2.88 -3.78
C ASP A 73 10.23 -3.51 -2.54
N ALA A 74 10.33 -4.83 -2.53
CA ALA A 74 11.12 -5.54 -1.53
C ALA A 74 12.61 -5.46 -1.90
N GLN A 75 13.44 -5.13 -0.92
CA GLN A 75 14.88 -5.20 -1.10
C GLN A 75 15.31 -6.67 -1.17
N GLN A 76 15.89 -7.09 -2.29
CA GLN A 76 16.40 -8.44 -2.45
C GLN A 76 17.86 -8.52 -1.96
N GLY A 77 18.16 -9.44 -1.05
CA GLY A 77 19.52 -9.71 -0.56
C GLY A 77 19.55 -10.56 0.72
N ASP A 78 20.65 -11.27 0.96
CA ASP A 78 20.86 -12.15 2.13
C ASP A 78 20.68 -11.37 3.44
N GLY A 79 19.49 -11.47 4.05
CA GLY A 79 19.13 -10.83 5.32
C GLY A 79 18.29 -9.55 5.21
N ALA A 80 17.86 -9.15 4.02
CA ALA A 80 17.05 -7.96 3.78
C ALA A 80 15.56 -8.24 3.46
N ASP A 81 15.09 -9.48 3.63
CA ASP A 81 13.73 -9.93 3.24
C ASP A 81 12.56 -9.12 3.86
N ASP A 82 12.87 -8.37 4.91
CA ASP A 82 11.94 -7.52 5.65
C ASP A 82 12.05 -6.02 5.30
N LEU A 83 13.01 -5.62 4.46
CA LEU A 83 13.19 -4.24 4.04
C LEU A 83 12.40 -3.95 2.76
N LEU A 84 11.73 -2.80 2.78
CA LEU A 84 10.98 -2.25 1.68
C LEU A 84 11.55 -0.90 1.31
N ILE A 85 11.60 -0.65 0.01
CA ILE A 85 12.04 0.60 -0.59
C ILE A 85 10.83 1.20 -1.31
N SER A 86 10.47 2.42 -0.94
CA SER A 86 9.47 3.20 -1.66
C SER A 86 10.16 4.33 -2.40
N GLU A 87 9.91 4.40 -3.70
CA GLU A 87 10.34 5.53 -4.52
C GLU A 87 9.12 6.38 -4.81
N ILE A 88 9.19 7.64 -4.42
CA ILE A 88 8.12 8.60 -4.56
C ILE A 88 8.57 9.65 -5.56
N ASN A 89 7.65 10.08 -6.42
CA ASN A 89 7.80 11.26 -7.26
C ASN A 89 6.57 12.15 -7.05
N LEU A 90 6.83 13.39 -6.68
CA LEU A 90 5.83 14.42 -6.47
C LEU A 90 6.06 15.57 -7.45
N VAL A 91 5.02 15.85 -8.23
CA VAL A 91 5.01 16.85 -9.29
C VAL A 91 3.91 17.88 -8.99
N ARG A 92 4.18 19.16 -9.19
CA ARG A 92 3.21 20.27 -9.14
C ARG A 92 3.21 20.98 -10.49
N ASN A 93 2.07 21.07 -11.15
CA ASN A 93 1.91 21.75 -12.43
C ASN A 93 2.90 21.28 -13.52
N GLY A 94 3.29 19.99 -13.48
CA GLY A 94 4.27 19.40 -14.39
C GLY A 94 5.74 19.55 -13.97
N GLU A 95 6.03 20.27 -12.90
CA GLU A 95 7.38 20.42 -12.33
C GLU A 95 7.60 19.47 -11.15
N GLU A 96 8.71 18.74 -11.14
CA GLU A 96 9.09 17.89 -10.02
C GLU A 96 9.47 18.75 -8.81
N ILE A 97 8.79 18.54 -7.69
CA ILE A 97 9.05 19.25 -6.43
C ILE A 97 9.77 18.38 -5.40
N ALA A 98 9.60 17.05 -5.47
CA ALA A 98 10.35 16.11 -4.63
C ALA A 98 10.34 14.69 -5.18
N SER A 99 11.48 13.99 -5.06
CA SER A 99 11.62 12.58 -5.40
C SER A 99 12.30 11.76 -4.28
N PRO A 100 11.68 11.63 -3.10
CA PRO A 100 12.32 10.95 -1.99
C PRO A 100 12.31 9.44 -2.17
N ARG A 101 13.39 8.81 -1.70
CA ARG A 101 13.50 7.36 -1.56
C ARG A 101 13.43 7.00 -0.09
N LEU A 102 12.39 6.25 0.30
CA LEU A 102 12.14 5.86 1.68
C LEU A 102 12.44 4.38 1.88
N MET A 103 13.09 4.07 2.99
CA MET A 103 13.36 2.70 3.41
C MET A 103 12.60 2.43 4.71
N MET A 104 11.91 1.29 4.76
CA MET A 104 11.21 0.85 5.96
C MET A 104 11.25 -0.67 6.10
N ARG A 105 10.92 -1.17 7.30
CA ARG A 105 10.62 -2.59 7.48
C ARG A 105 9.16 -2.87 7.10
N ARG A 106 8.78 -4.12 6.83
CA ARG A 106 7.38 -4.50 6.48
C ARG A 106 6.34 -4.14 7.54
N THR A 107 6.75 -4.04 8.80
CA THR A 107 5.89 -3.62 9.93
C THR A 107 6.10 -2.16 10.35
N GLY A 108 7.07 -1.48 9.72
CA GLY A 108 7.49 -0.14 10.09
C GLY A 108 6.71 0.96 9.39
N THR A 109 7.02 2.20 9.74
CA THR A 109 6.50 3.39 9.06
C THR A 109 7.68 4.21 8.58
N ALA A 110 7.60 4.75 7.37
CA ALA A 110 8.54 5.73 6.85
C ALA A 110 7.82 7.06 6.64
N ARG A 111 8.54 8.16 6.85
CA ARG A 111 8.03 9.51 6.63
C ARG A 111 9.07 10.37 5.93
N TYR A 112 8.58 11.20 5.02
CA TYR A 112 9.31 12.29 4.38
C TYR A 112 8.57 13.60 4.60
N GLU A 113 9.32 14.67 4.82
CA GLU A 113 8.81 16.04 4.86
C GLU A 113 9.73 16.94 4.06
N VAL A 114 9.15 17.80 3.23
CA VAL A 114 9.86 18.83 2.46
C VAL A 114 9.08 20.13 2.55
N GLY A 115 9.81 21.24 2.64
CA GLY A 115 9.24 22.57 2.78
C GLY A 115 9.88 23.34 3.93
N ALA A 116 9.50 24.61 4.05
CA ALA A 116 9.95 25.46 5.14
C ALA A 116 8.90 25.53 6.23
N GLU A 117 9.33 25.48 7.48
CA GLU A 117 8.44 25.64 8.63
C GLU A 117 7.76 27.01 8.59
N GLY A 118 6.44 27.02 8.75
CA GLY A 118 5.61 28.23 8.62
C GLY A 118 5.23 28.62 7.17
N ALA A 119 5.73 27.88 6.17
CA ALA A 119 5.32 28.00 4.77
C ALA A 119 4.51 26.76 4.35
N GLU A 120 4.63 26.36 3.07
CA GLU A 120 4.10 25.09 2.56
C GLU A 120 5.06 23.95 2.92
N VAL A 121 4.52 22.88 3.51
CA VAL A 121 5.20 21.62 3.81
C VAL A 121 4.41 20.49 3.18
N VAL A 122 5.10 19.66 2.40
CA VAL A 122 4.55 18.40 1.93
C VAL A 122 5.09 17.26 2.77
N ARG A 123 4.18 16.51 3.38
CA ARG A 123 4.49 15.31 4.16
C ARG A 123 3.97 14.08 3.43
N VAL A 124 4.83 13.09 3.29
CA VAL A 124 4.47 11.75 2.81
C VAL A 124 4.75 10.75 3.92
N THR A 125 3.77 9.92 4.25
CA THR A 125 3.91 8.83 5.20
C THR A 125 3.51 7.51 4.53
N ILE A 126 4.34 6.48 4.68
CA ILE A 126 4.03 5.13 4.22
C ILE A 126 4.04 4.17 5.41
N LYS A 127 2.99 3.36 5.53
CA LYS A 127 2.78 2.42 6.65
C LYS A 127 1.96 1.21 6.23
N PRO A 128 1.99 0.08 6.96
CA PRO A 128 1.10 -1.04 6.72
C PRO A 128 -0.36 -0.59 6.66
N ALA A 129 -1.09 -1.08 5.66
CA ALA A 129 -2.53 -0.87 5.61
C ALA A 129 -3.23 -1.65 6.73
N PRO A 130 -4.33 -1.12 7.30
CA PRO A 130 -5.13 -1.82 8.30
C PRO A 130 -5.83 -3.08 7.76
#